data_AF-A0A7S3GDU1-F1
#
_entry.id   AF-A0A7S3GDU1-F1
#
_cell.length_a   1.000
_cell.length_b   1.000
_cell.length_c   1.000
_cell.angle_alpha   90.00
_cell.angle_beta   90.00
_cell.angle_gamma   90.00
#
_symmetry.space_group_name_H-M   'P 1'
#
loop_
_entity.id
_entity.type
_entity.pdbx_description
1 polymer ?
#
loop_
_entity_poly.entity_id
_entity_poly.type
_entity_poly.pdbx_seq_one_letter_code
_entity_poly.pdbx_strand_id
1 'polypeptide(L)'
;RGHAQSRFYFTGCDKLLLIYCGAFSRSQKTLHSAYGSRAVTVDDVVECTGRVKDHIIVQCLANMKKKTLEDLQEWANNLILDGYSPDAAVRQLSAEISTDEDIDDLKKARMCLKLQEVDGRLSKGSDGFCQLLDGLFAAHSILNS
;
A
#
# COMPACT_ATOMS: atom_id res chain seq x y z
N ARG A 1 -33.35 -15.01 33.10
CA ARG A 1 -33.67 -13.58 32.86
C ARG A 1 -32.36 -12.93 32.39
N GLY A 2 -32.06 -12.73 31.11
CA GLY A 2 -32.91 -12.41 29.97
C GLY A 2 -32.69 -10.94 29.59
N HIS A 3 -32.09 -10.72 28.42
CA HIS A 3 -31.98 -9.49 27.59
C HIS A 3 -30.86 -8.49 27.97
N ALA A 4 -29.79 -8.24 27.19
CA ALA A 4 -29.54 -8.06 25.75
C ALA A 4 -29.45 -6.58 25.33
N GLN A 5 -28.44 -6.31 24.48
CA GLN A 5 -28.10 -5.12 23.66
C GLN A 5 -26.85 -4.38 24.15
N SER A 6 -25.85 -4.06 23.32
CA SER A 6 -25.91 -3.82 21.88
C SER A 6 -24.65 -4.32 21.14
N ARG A 7 -24.93 -5.06 20.05
CA ARG A 7 -24.08 -5.32 18.87
C ARG A 7 -22.98 -4.26 18.65
N PHE A 8 -21.73 -4.66 18.82
CA PHE A 8 -20.64 -4.05 18.06
C PHE A 8 -20.68 -4.66 16.67
N TYR A 9 -20.92 -3.83 15.66
CA TYR A 9 -21.02 -4.23 14.26
C TYR A 9 -19.63 -4.69 13.79
N PHE A 10 -19.45 -6.01 13.80
CA PHE A 10 -18.29 -6.76 13.30
C PHE A 10 -18.30 -6.85 11.76
N THR A 11 -18.46 -5.73 11.05
CA THR A 11 -18.47 -5.72 9.57
C THR A 11 -17.20 -5.15 8.94
N GLY A 12 -16.28 -4.59 9.74
CA GLY A 12 -14.99 -4.05 9.27
C GLY A 12 -13.78 -4.97 9.49
N CYS A 13 -13.95 -6.09 10.20
CA CYS A 13 -12.83 -6.91 10.66
C CYS A 13 -12.07 -7.61 9.54
N ASP A 14 -12.70 -7.97 8.42
CA ASP A 14 -11.99 -8.69 7.34
C ASP A 14 -10.93 -7.82 6.65
N LYS A 15 -11.22 -6.53 6.43
CA LYS A 15 -10.21 -5.57 5.95
C LYS A 15 -9.17 -5.26 7.02
N LEU A 16 -9.57 -5.22 8.29
CA LEU A 16 -8.65 -4.97 9.41
C LEU A 16 -7.68 -6.13 9.62
N LEU A 17 -8.11 -7.39 9.47
CA LEU A 17 -7.26 -8.57 9.65
C LEU A 17 -6.22 -8.69 8.53
N LEU A 18 -6.59 -8.36 7.28
CA LEU A 18 -5.69 -8.41 6.14
C LEU A 18 -4.54 -7.38 6.25
N ILE A 19 -4.78 -6.25 6.91
CA ILE A 19 -3.77 -5.21 7.17
C ILE A 19 -2.78 -5.63 8.29
N TYR A 20 -3.14 -6.62 9.12
CA TYR A 20 -2.57 -6.79 10.47
C TYR A 20 -1.60 -7.96 10.68
N CYS A 21 -1.04 -8.56 9.63
CA CYS A 21 -0.19 -9.75 9.78
C CYS A 21 1.17 -9.52 10.48
N GLY A 22 1.47 -8.34 11.04
CA GLY A 22 2.75 -8.08 11.72
C GLY A 22 2.79 -7.08 12.87
N ALA A 23 1.70 -6.37 13.21
CA ALA A 23 1.81 -5.20 14.11
C ALA A 23 0.65 -5.01 15.11
N PHE A 24 -0.03 -6.09 15.54
CA PHE A 24 -1.21 -6.02 16.41
C PHE A 24 -1.04 -5.18 17.69
N SER A 25 0.15 -5.19 18.30
CA SER A 25 0.43 -4.48 19.56
C SER A 25 0.75 -2.99 19.40
N ARG A 26 1.26 -2.55 18.24
CA ARG A 26 1.56 -1.12 18.00
C ARG A 26 0.29 -0.33 17.73
N SER A 27 -0.59 -0.90 16.93
CA SER A 27 -1.80 -0.27 16.47
C SER A 27 -2.87 -0.13 17.56
N GLN A 28 -2.95 -1.04 18.53
CA GLN A 28 -3.85 -0.91 19.69
C GLN A 28 -3.50 0.33 20.55
N LYS A 29 -2.21 0.65 20.71
CA LYS A 29 -1.76 1.82 21.47
C LYS A 29 -1.99 3.13 20.71
N THR A 30 -1.73 3.16 19.40
CA THR A 30 -1.98 4.35 18.57
C THR A 30 -3.47 4.67 18.47
N LEU A 31 -4.32 3.65 18.28
CA LEU A 31 -5.78 3.82 18.22
C LEU A 31 -6.37 4.31 19.55
N HIS A 32 -5.92 3.75 20.67
CA HIS A 32 -6.40 4.19 21.99
C HIS A 32 -5.94 5.61 22.33
N SER A 33 -4.72 5.99 21.93
CA SER A 33 -4.17 7.34 22.14
C SER A 33 -4.82 8.40 21.24
N ALA A 34 -5.20 8.05 20.01
CA ALA A 34 -5.72 9.01 19.04
C ALA A 34 -7.24 9.22 19.15
N TYR A 35 -8.02 8.18 19.47
CA TYR A 35 -9.49 8.22 19.36
C TYR A 35 -10.27 8.10 20.67
N GLY A 36 -9.60 7.80 21.80
CA GLY A 36 -10.26 7.68 23.10
C GLY A 36 -11.47 6.73 23.07
N SER A 37 -12.69 7.29 23.02
CA SER A 37 -13.98 6.61 23.01
C SER A 37 -14.83 6.79 21.72
N ARG A 38 -14.27 7.32 20.63
CA ARG A 38 -14.98 7.44 19.34
C ARG A 38 -14.92 6.12 18.55
N ALA A 39 -15.96 5.84 17.75
CA ALA A 39 -15.95 4.74 16.80
C ALA A 39 -14.82 4.93 15.77
N VAL A 40 -13.94 3.94 15.70
CA VAL A 40 -12.80 3.88 14.78
C VAL A 40 -13.31 3.53 13.39
N THR A 41 -13.00 4.36 12.40
CA THR A 41 -13.28 4.08 10.99
C THR A 41 -12.07 3.46 10.30
N VAL A 42 -12.27 2.82 9.14
CA VAL A 42 -11.17 2.22 8.35
C VAL A 42 -10.14 3.27 7.94
N ASP A 43 -10.59 4.49 7.64
CA ASP A 43 -9.72 5.62 7.26
C ASP A 43 -8.80 6.03 8.42
N ASP A 44 -9.35 6.11 9.64
CA ASP A 44 -8.59 6.37 10.87
C ASP A 44 -7.46 5.34 11.08
N VAL A 45 -7.71 4.07 10.72
CA VAL A 45 -6.71 2.98 10.82
C VAL A 45 -5.64 3.10 9.74
N VAL A 46 -6.01 3.45 8.51
CA VAL A 46 -5.05 3.65 7.40
C VAL A 46 -4.10 4.81 7.71
N GLU A 47 -4.64 5.93 8.21
CA GLU A 47 -3.86 7.10 8.58
C GLU A 47 -2.89 6.79 9.74
N CYS A 48 -3.36 6.06 10.76
CA CYS A 48 -2.51 5.68 11.90
C CYS A 48 -1.44 4.61 11.57
N THR A 49 -1.57 3.89 10.44
CA THR A 49 -0.65 2.80 10.08
C THR A 49 0.44 3.22 9.10
N GLY A 50 0.41 4.46 8.60
CA GLY A 50 1.36 4.93 7.59
C GLY A 50 1.20 4.22 6.24
N ARG A 51 0.03 3.63 6.00
CA ARG A 51 -0.30 2.95 4.75
C ARG A 51 -0.72 3.98 3.72
N VAL A 52 -0.14 3.90 2.52
CA VAL A 52 -0.58 4.69 1.36
C VAL A 52 -2.05 4.39 1.06
N LYS A 53 -2.86 5.41 0.78
CA LYS A 53 -4.29 5.23 0.47
C LYS A 53 -4.46 4.39 -0.80
N ASP A 54 -5.39 3.43 -0.80
CA ASP A 54 -5.54 2.47 -1.90
C ASP A 54 -5.79 3.16 -3.26
N HIS A 55 -6.53 4.27 -3.29
CA HIS A 55 -6.79 5.02 -4.53
C HIS A 55 -5.50 5.56 -5.18
N ILE A 56 -4.48 5.91 -4.40
CA ILE A 56 -3.19 6.39 -4.88
C ILE A 56 -2.43 5.24 -5.56
N ILE A 57 -2.47 4.04 -4.97
CA ILE A 57 -1.84 2.84 -5.52
C ILE A 57 -2.54 2.41 -6.82
N VAL A 58 -3.88 2.42 -6.85
CA VAL A 58 -4.65 2.10 -8.06
C VAL A 58 -4.37 3.11 -9.18
N GLN A 59 -4.24 4.40 -8.86
CA GLN A 59 -3.82 5.42 -9.84
C GLN A 59 -2.44 5.12 -10.43
N CYS A 60 -1.49 4.69 -9.61
CA CYS A 60 -0.16 4.30 -10.07
C CYS A 60 -0.22 3.16 -11.10
N LEU A 61 -1.01 2.11 -10.81
CA LEU A 61 -1.19 0.99 -11.72
C LEU A 61 -1.86 1.41 -13.04
N ALA A 62 -2.86 2.28 -12.97
CA ALA A 62 -3.48 2.85 -14.16
C ALA A 62 -2.45 3.65 -15.01
N ASN A 63 -1.56 4.41 -14.37
CA ASN A 63 -0.50 5.14 -15.06
C ASN A 63 0.54 4.19 -15.67
N MET A 64 0.90 3.10 -14.99
CA MET A 64 1.77 2.06 -15.55
C MET A 64 1.17 1.45 -16.83
N LYS A 65 -0.15 1.23 -16.87
CA LYS A 65 -0.87 0.71 -18.04
C LYS A 65 -0.92 1.73 -19.20
N LYS A 66 -0.84 3.04 -18.94
CA LYS A 66 -1.03 4.13 -19.93
C LYS A 66 0.19 4.55 -20.76
N LYS A 67 1.35 3.88 -20.65
CA LYS A 67 2.59 4.18 -21.42
C LYS A 67 3.23 5.56 -21.18
N THR A 68 2.80 6.32 -20.17
CA THR A 68 3.34 7.64 -19.83
C THR A 68 4.30 7.58 -18.64
N LEU A 69 5.60 7.81 -18.90
CA LEU A 69 6.63 7.85 -17.85
C LEU A 69 6.54 9.12 -17.00
N GLU A 70 6.10 10.23 -17.58
CA GLU A 70 5.94 11.53 -16.91
C GLU A 70 4.92 11.41 -15.76
N ASP A 71 3.78 10.75 -16.01
CA ASP A 71 2.74 10.52 -15.00
C ASP A 71 3.22 9.64 -13.83
N LEU A 72 4.15 8.71 -14.08
CA LEU A 72 4.76 7.89 -13.03
C LEU A 72 5.74 8.70 -12.17
N GLN A 73 6.49 9.59 -12.81
CA GLN A 73 7.42 10.47 -12.10
C GLN A 73 6.68 11.50 -11.25
N GLU A 74 5.61 12.09 -11.80
CA GLU A 74 4.75 13.00 -11.05
C GLU A 74 4.10 12.29 -9.86
N TRP A 75 3.58 11.08 -10.08
CA TRP A 75 3.03 10.26 -9.00
C TRP A 75 4.04 9.99 -7.88
N ALA A 76 5.29 9.62 -8.23
CA ALA A 76 6.33 9.38 -7.25
C ALA A 76 6.71 10.64 -6.46
N ASN A 77 6.77 11.80 -7.13
CA ASN A 77 6.99 13.09 -6.47
C ASN A 77 5.86 13.42 -5.49
N ASN A 78 4.61 13.30 -5.93
CA ASN A 78 3.44 13.59 -5.10
C ASN A 78 3.39 12.65 -3.88
N LEU A 79 3.73 11.38 -4.05
CA LEU A 79 3.78 10.42 -2.95
C LEU A 79 4.77 10.84 -1.85
N ILE A 80 5.94 11.36 -2.23
CA ILE A 80 6.94 11.86 -1.26
C ILE A 80 6.51 13.19 -0.65
N LEU A 81 5.94 14.10 -1.44
CA LEU A 81 5.44 15.39 -0.96
C LEU A 81 4.29 15.22 0.03
N ASP A 82 3.44 14.21 -0.16
CA ASP A 82 2.37 13.82 0.75
C ASP A 82 2.90 13.12 2.02
N GLY A 83 4.20 12.86 2.12
CA GLY A 83 4.86 12.28 3.29
C GLY A 83 4.72 10.76 3.41
N TYR A 84 4.31 10.07 2.35
CA TYR A 84 4.23 8.61 2.38
C TYR A 84 5.61 7.97 2.26
N SER A 85 5.75 6.81 2.92
CA SER A 85 6.98 6.01 2.83
C SER A 85 7.08 5.29 1.47
N PRO A 86 8.22 5.42 0.75
CA PRO A 86 8.47 4.68 -0.48
C PRO A 86 8.41 3.16 -0.26
N ASP A 87 8.93 2.64 0.86
CA ASP A 87 8.85 1.22 1.21
C ASP A 87 7.39 0.73 1.29
N ALA A 88 6.53 1.52 1.95
CA ALA A 88 5.12 1.20 2.08
C ALA A 88 4.40 1.22 0.72
N ALA A 89 4.80 2.12 -0.18
CA ALA A 89 4.28 2.19 -1.53
C ALA A 89 4.69 0.96 -2.37
N VAL A 90 5.97 0.58 -2.35
CA VAL A 90 6.51 -0.57 -3.10
C VAL A 90 5.85 -1.88 -2.68
N ARG A 91 5.70 -2.11 -1.37
CA ARG A 91 5.05 -3.33 -0.85
C ARG A 91 3.58 -3.42 -1.25
N GLN A 92 2.86 -2.30 -1.17
CA GLN A 92 1.45 -2.26 -1.58
C GLN A 92 1.28 -2.44 -3.08
N LEU A 93 2.12 -1.78 -3.90
CA LEU A 93 2.14 -2.00 -5.34
C LEU A 93 2.39 -3.46 -5.68
N SER A 94 3.36 -4.11 -5.04
CA SER A 94 3.64 -5.53 -5.27
C SER A 94 2.46 -6.42 -4.90
N ALA A 95 1.72 -6.09 -3.84
CA ALA A 95 0.52 -6.84 -3.44
C ALA A 95 -0.61 -6.67 -4.47
N GLU A 96 -0.89 -5.44 -4.89
CA GLU A 96 -1.94 -5.14 -5.87
C GLU A 96 -1.63 -5.75 -7.25
N ILE A 97 -0.37 -5.71 -7.71
CA ILE A 97 0.06 -6.36 -8.96
C ILE A 97 -0.14 -7.88 -8.91
N SER A 98 0.10 -8.49 -7.75
CA SER A 98 -0.05 -9.94 -7.58
C SER A 98 -1.51 -10.39 -7.68
N THR A 99 -2.46 -9.50 -7.36
CA THR A 99 -3.90 -9.75 -7.42
C THR A 99 -4.56 -9.28 -8.71
N ASP A 100 -3.86 -8.54 -9.56
CA ASP A 100 -4.40 -8.03 -10.82
C ASP A 100 -4.55 -9.19 -11.84
N GLU A 101 -5.78 -9.43 -12.30
CA GLU A 101 -6.12 -10.49 -13.25
C GLU A 101 -5.88 -10.08 -14.72
N ASP A 102 -5.70 -8.79 -15.01
CA ASP A 102 -5.47 -8.30 -16.39
C ASP A 102 -4.02 -8.51 -16.84
N ILE A 103 -3.10 -8.73 -15.90
CA ILE A 103 -1.67 -8.91 -16.18
C ILE A 103 -1.38 -10.40 -16.38
N ASP A 104 -0.51 -10.73 -17.32
CA ASP A 104 -0.04 -12.11 -17.49
C ASP A 104 0.82 -12.56 -16.29
N ASP A 105 0.69 -13.82 -15.86
CA ASP A 105 1.38 -14.35 -14.68
C ASP A 105 2.91 -14.26 -14.79
N LEU A 106 3.49 -14.42 -15.99
CA LEU A 106 4.93 -14.26 -16.20
C LEU A 106 5.35 -12.79 -16.03
N LYS A 107 4.52 -11.85 -16.49
CA LYS A 107 4.74 -10.41 -16.30
C LYS A 107 4.62 -10.03 -14.83
N LYS A 108 3.58 -10.51 -14.12
CA LYS A 108 3.41 -10.32 -12.66
C LYS A 108 4.63 -10.81 -11.90
N ALA A 109 5.10 -12.02 -12.18
CA ALA A 109 6.25 -12.61 -11.50
C ALA A 109 7.51 -11.76 -11.70
N ARG A 110 7.78 -11.31 -12.93
CA ARG A 110 8.92 -10.44 -13.25
C ARG A 110 8.82 -9.08 -12.56
N MET A 111 7.63 -8.48 -12.54
CA MET A 111 7.39 -7.20 -11.85
C MET A 111 7.60 -7.33 -10.34
N CYS A 112 7.02 -8.37 -9.72
CA CYS A 112 7.15 -8.61 -8.28
C CYS A 112 8.60 -8.88 -7.86
N LEU A 113 9.35 -9.65 -8.66
CA LEU A 113 10.78 -9.85 -8.43
C LEU A 113 11.54 -8.52 -8.41
N LYS A 114 11.24 -7.65 -9.38
CA LYS A 114 11.90 -6.35 -9.47
C LYS A 114 11.55 -5.43 -8.31
N LEU A 115 10.29 -5.40 -7.89
CA LEU A 115 9.85 -4.63 -6.72
C LEU A 115 10.45 -5.18 -5.42
N GLN A 116 10.65 -6.49 -5.29
CA GLN A 116 11.37 -7.08 -4.15
C GLN A 116 12.84 -6.67 -4.10
N GLU A 117 13.53 -6.59 -5.24
CA GLU A 117 14.90 -6.06 -5.28
C GLU A 117 14.97 -4.63 -4.75
N VAL A 118 13.99 -3.81 -5.15
CA VAL A 118 13.86 -2.42 -4.72
C VAL A 118 13.57 -2.33 -3.21
N ASP A 119 12.61 -3.10 -2.70
CA ASP A 119 12.31 -3.17 -1.25
C ASP A 119 13.56 -3.57 -0.45
N GLY A 120 14.34 -4.55 -0.94
CA GLY A 120 15.60 -4.95 -0.31
C GLY A 120 16.73 -3.91 -0.39
N ARG A 121 16.65 -2.93 -1.30
CA ARG A 121 17.56 -1.78 -1.35
C ARG A 121 17.10 -0.66 -0.43
N LEU A 122 15.79 -0.41 -0.38
CA LEU A 122 15.19 0.55 0.54
C LEU A 122 15.47 0.17 2.00
N SER A 123 15.36 -1.13 2.34
CA SER A 123 15.70 -1.64 3.67
C SER A 123 17.16 -1.44 4.08
N LYS A 124 18.06 -1.22 3.12
CA LYS A 124 19.50 -0.94 3.36
C LYS A 124 19.79 0.56 3.49
N GLY A 125 18.77 1.42 3.47
CA GLY A 125 18.91 2.88 3.56
C GLY A 125 19.29 3.54 2.23
N SER A 126 18.90 2.94 1.10
CA SER A 126 19.07 3.58 -0.22
C SER A 126 18.14 4.79 -0.38
N ASP A 127 18.46 5.67 -1.33
CA ASP A 127 17.62 6.83 -1.64
C ASP A 127 16.20 6.43 -2.08
N GLY A 128 15.20 6.81 -1.27
CA GLY A 128 13.83 6.34 -1.42
C GLY A 128 13.17 6.74 -2.75
N PHE A 129 13.41 7.96 -3.20
CA PHE A 129 12.85 8.47 -4.45
C PHE A 129 13.45 7.77 -5.68
N CYS A 130 14.77 7.69 -5.75
CA CYS A 130 15.45 7.03 -6.86
C CYS A 130 15.08 5.55 -6.95
N GLN A 131 15.00 4.86 -5.81
CA GLN A 131 14.63 3.45 -5.78
C GLN A 131 13.15 3.24 -6.16
N LEU A 132 12.24 4.11 -5.72
CA LEU A 132 10.84 4.05 -6.12
C LEU A 132 10.71 4.20 -7.64
N LEU A 133 11.35 5.22 -8.23
CA LEU A 133 11.34 5.42 -9.68
C LEU A 133 11.94 4.24 -10.45
N ASP A 134 13.07 3.68 -10.01
CA ASP A 134 13.69 2.49 -10.62
C ASP A 134 12.69 1.32 -10.66
N GLY A 135 11.99 1.08 -9.55
CA GLY A 135 10.95 0.06 -9.46
C GLY A 135 9.76 0.31 -10.40
N LEU A 136 9.24 1.54 -10.41
CA LEU A 136 8.10 1.93 -11.24
C LEU A 136 8.43 1.81 -12.74
N PHE A 137 9.58 2.32 -13.17
CA PHE A 137 9.99 2.29 -14.58
C PHE A 137 10.30 0.87 -15.05
N ALA A 138 10.93 0.05 -14.21
CA ALA A 138 11.17 -1.34 -14.56
C ALA A 138 9.86 -2.13 -14.64
N ALA A 139 8.92 -1.92 -13.71
CA ALA A 139 7.58 -2.53 -13.76
C ALA A 139 6.81 -2.10 -15.02
N HIS A 140 6.87 -0.82 -15.36
CA HIS A 140 6.29 -0.27 -16.58
C HIS A 140 6.87 -0.89 -17.85
N SER A 141 8.20 -1.05 -17.91
CA SER A 141 8.88 -1.66 -19.05
C SER A 141 8.49 -3.12 -19.23
N ILE A 142 8.35 -3.89 -18.14
CA ILE A 142 7.94 -5.30 -18.18
C ILE A 142 6.49 -5.45 -18.65
N LEU A 143 5.60 -4.57 -18.20
CA LEU A 143 4.20 -4.60 -18.57
C LEU A 143 4.01 -4.33 -20.07
N ASN A 144 4.77 -3.36 -20.61
CA ASN A 144 4.68 -2.90 -21.99
C ASN A 144 5.61 -3.64 -22.98
N SER A 145 6.46 -4.54 -22.48
CA SER A 145 7.26 -5.47 -23.28
C SER A 145 6.42 -6.61 -23.83
#